data_AF-A0A0P0M8R5-F1
#
_entry.id   AF-A0A0P0M8R5-F1
#
_cell.length_a   1.000
_cell.length_b   1.000
_cell.length_c   1.000
_cell.angle_alpha   90.00
_cell.angle_beta   90.00
_cell.angle_gamma   90.00
#
_symmetry.space_group_name_H-M   'P 1'
#
loop_
_entity.id
_entity.type
_entity.pdbx_description
1 polymer ?
#
loop_
_entity_poly.entity_id
_entity_poly.type
_entity_poly.pdbx_seq_one_letter_code
_entity_poly.pdbx_strand_id
1 'polypeptide(L)'
;MTRGFISASCGLALGLLAGCSFQAPIVQEPSVPWVAPSGSATTTSTPPETRPSSQGPASQQDDLPEAITRQRQTLAAHRSAIAQAEAAQQAVCWQKFAVNACLSEARRTRRQALEPLRQQELALNAQERLWRTEQRERRLQGKQTVGRDIP
;
A
#
# COMPACT_ATOMS: atom_id res chain seq x y z
N MET A 1 -41.89 -22.70 -8.16
CA MET A 1 -42.94 -21.70 -8.49
C MET A 1 -43.84 -21.54 -7.28
N THR A 2 -43.62 -20.51 -6.47
CA THR A 2 -44.63 -19.96 -5.53
C THR A 2 -44.18 -18.55 -5.15
N ARG A 3 -44.91 -17.58 -5.70
CA ARG A 3 -44.77 -16.14 -5.46
C ARG A 3 -45.47 -15.81 -4.14
N GLY A 4 -44.77 -15.18 -3.20
CA GLY A 4 -45.38 -14.53 -2.04
C GLY A 4 -45.50 -13.03 -2.31
N PHE A 5 -46.70 -12.59 -2.68
CA PHE A 5 -47.10 -11.18 -2.71
C PHE A 5 -47.61 -10.81 -1.32
N ILE A 6 -47.00 -9.82 -0.66
CA ILE A 6 -47.64 -9.08 0.43
C ILE A 6 -47.62 -7.62 0.01
N SER A 7 -48.81 -7.18 -0.39
CA SER A 7 -49.21 -5.80 -0.56
C SER A 7 -49.73 -5.29 0.79
N ALA A 8 -49.26 -4.13 1.24
CA ALA A 8 -49.98 -3.33 2.23
C ALA A 8 -49.65 -1.85 1.99
N SER A 9 -50.71 -1.12 1.69
CA SER A 9 -50.76 0.25 1.20
C SER A 9 -50.65 1.28 2.33
N CYS A 10 -50.46 2.52 1.87
CA CYS A 10 -50.99 3.77 2.43
C CYS A 10 -50.24 4.43 3.60
N GLY A 11 -49.77 5.64 3.33
CA GLY A 11 -49.21 6.56 4.30
C GLY A 11 -48.73 7.84 3.63
N LEU A 12 -49.67 8.58 3.02
CA LEU A 12 -49.46 9.98 2.64
C LEU A 12 -49.19 10.80 3.89
N ALA A 13 -47.99 11.34 4.02
CA ALA A 13 -47.70 12.44 4.92
C ALA A 13 -47.08 13.58 4.09
N LEU A 14 -47.92 14.55 3.74
CA LEU A 14 -47.48 15.89 3.36
C LEU A 14 -46.75 16.48 4.58
N GLY A 15 -45.43 16.65 4.47
CA GLY A 15 -44.58 17.26 5.48
C GLY A 15 -43.90 18.49 4.91
N LEU A 16 -44.13 19.61 5.59
CA LEU A 16 -43.67 20.98 5.35
C LEU A 16 -42.23 21.13 4.81
N LEU A 17 -42.07 22.11 3.92
CA LEU A 17 -40.83 22.81 3.62
C LEU A 17 -40.31 23.51 4.89
N ALA A 18 -39.47 22.83 5.66
CA ALA A 18 -38.61 23.44 6.66
C ALA A 18 -37.16 23.27 6.18
N GLY A 19 -36.49 24.40 5.90
CA GLY A 19 -35.12 24.41 5.43
C GLY A 19 -34.21 23.64 6.39
N CYS A 20 -33.65 22.53 5.91
CA CYS A 20 -32.49 21.93 6.55
C CYS A 20 -31.28 22.81 6.23
N SER A 21 -30.99 23.75 7.12
CA SER A 21 -29.63 24.24 7.30
C SER A 21 -28.75 23.01 7.49
N PHE A 22 -27.97 22.65 6.47
CA PHE A 22 -26.99 21.58 6.55
C PHE A 22 -25.84 22.08 7.42
N GLN A 23 -26.06 22.13 8.73
CA GLN A 23 -25.00 22.19 9.71
C GLN A 23 -24.27 20.86 9.61
N ALA A 24 -23.16 20.87 8.87
CA ALA A 24 -22.20 19.78 8.91
C ALA A 24 -21.78 19.62 10.38
N PRO A 25 -21.95 18.43 10.99
CA PRO A 25 -21.36 18.20 12.29
C PRO A 25 -19.85 18.33 12.12
N ILE A 26 -19.27 19.26 12.87
CA ILE A 26 -17.82 19.31 13.08
C ILE A 26 -17.48 17.95 13.69
N VAL A 27 -16.93 17.04 12.88
CA VAL A 27 -16.29 15.83 13.37
C VAL A 27 -15.08 16.34 14.14
N GLN A 28 -15.21 16.41 15.46
CA GLN A 28 -14.07 16.52 16.36
C GLN A 28 -13.17 15.31 16.08
N GLU A 29 -12.03 15.52 15.44
CA GLU A 29 -10.96 14.54 15.47
C GLU A 29 -10.60 14.29 16.94
N PRO A 30 -10.73 13.05 17.45
CA PRO A 30 -10.22 12.75 18.77
C PRO A 30 -8.70 12.98 18.75
N SER A 31 -8.23 13.91 19.56
CA SER A 31 -6.82 14.14 19.84
C SER A 31 -6.24 12.89 20.49
N VAL A 32 -5.71 11.98 19.68
CA VAL A 32 -5.03 10.79 20.17
C VAL A 32 -3.72 11.25 20.81
N PRO A 33 -3.52 11.08 22.13
CA PRO A 33 -2.22 11.37 22.73
C PRO A 33 -1.21 10.39 22.16
N TRP A 34 -0.05 10.90 21.72
CA TRP A 34 1.07 10.06 21.35
C TRP A 34 1.50 9.28 22.60
N VAL A 35 1.18 7.99 22.66
CA VAL A 35 1.61 7.12 23.74
C VAL A 35 3.06 6.73 23.45
N ALA A 36 3.99 7.23 24.28
CA ALA A 36 5.35 6.73 24.29
C ALA A 36 5.33 5.24 24.71
N PRO A 37 5.98 4.33 23.98
CA PRO A 37 6.09 2.95 24.43
C PRO A 37 7.04 2.89 25.64
N SER A 38 6.46 2.83 26.84
CA SER A 38 7.15 2.45 28.07
C SER A 38 6.95 0.95 28.31
N GLY A 39 7.99 0.17 28.03
CA GLY A 39 7.98 -1.27 28.21
C GLY A 39 9.37 -1.87 28.15
N SER A 40 9.94 -2.10 29.33
CA SER A 40 11.26 -2.61 29.63
C SER A 40 11.44 -4.08 29.29
N ALA A 41 12.59 -4.38 28.67
CA ALA A 41 13.39 -5.60 28.64
C ALA A 41 12.76 -6.96 29.02
N THR A 42 12.89 -7.93 28.10
CA THR A 42 13.49 -9.23 28.45
C THR A 42 14.37 -9.69 27.29
N THR A 43 15.68 -9.58 27.51
CA THR A 43 16.73 -10.14 26.65
C THR A 43 16.78 -11.64 26.87
N THR A 44 16.16 -12.43 25.97
CA THR A 44 16.51 -13.84 25.83
C THR A 44 17.70 -13.91 24.88
N SER A 45 18.87 -14.16 25.44
CA SER A 45 20.11 -14.41 24.71
C SER A 45 20.04 -15.78 24.02
N THR A 46 19.79 -15.78 22.72
CA THR A 46 20.04 -16.94 21.85
C THR A 46 21.51 -16.92 21.41
N PRO A 47 22.24 -18.06 21.43
CA PRO A 47 23.63 -18.15 21.01
C PRO A 47 23.85 -17.76 19.52
N PRO A 48 25.10 -17.47 19.11
CA PRO A 48 25.39 -16.94 17.78
C PRO A 48 25.22 -18.01 16.68
N GLU A 49 24.15 -17.86 15.90
CA GLU A 49 24.03 -18.51 14.59
C GLU A 49 25.12 -17.94 13.66
N THR A 50 25.91 -18.85 13.09
CA THR A 50 27.03 -18.56 12.21
C THR A 50 26.51 -17.92 10.93
N ARG A 51 26.74 -16.61 10.74
CA ARG A 51 26.41 -15.91 9.48
C ARG A 51 27.28 -16.49 8.36
N PRO A 52 26.71 -17.18 7.35
CA PRO A 52 27.51 -17.58 6.20
C PRO A 52 27.90 -16.31 5.45
N SER A 53 29.20 -16.07 5.36
CA SER A 53 29.79 -15.04 4.50
C SER A 53 29.52 -15.39 3.04
N SER A 54 28.38 -14.96 2.51
CA SER A 54 28.13 -15.00 1.07
C SER A 54 28.84 -13.82 0.41
N GLN A 55 30.10 -14.03 0.05
CA GLN A 55 30.86 -13.13 -0.82
C GLN A 55 30.31 -13.29 -2.24
N GLY A 56 29.37 -12.42 -2.62
CA GLY A 56 28.99 -12.21 -4.01
C GLY A 56 29.97 -11.25 -4.69
N PRO A 57 30.22 -11.38 -6.01
CA PRO A 57 31.21 -10.59 -6.72
C PRO A 57 30.83 -9.10 -6.66
N ALA A 58 31.79 -8.27 -6.24
CA ALA A 58 31.63 -6.84 -5.99
C ALA A 58 30.99 -6.05 -7.16
N SER A 59 31.10 -6.57 -8.38
CA SER A 59 30.55 -5.99 -9.61
C SER A 59 29.02 -5.99 -9.69
N GLN A 60 28.32 -6.89 -8.99
CA GLN A 60 26.85 -6.96 -9.04
C GLN A 60 26.15 -5.91 -8.17
N GLN A 61 26.88 -5.26 -7.25
CA GLN A 61 26.28 -4.31 -6.31
C GLN A 61 26.17 -2.88 -6.86
N ASP A 62 27.00 -2.53 -7.86
CA ASP A 62 27.06 -1.18 -8.44
C ASP A 62 25.94 -0.93 -9.46
N ASP A 63 25.46 -1.97 -10.17
CA ASP A 63 24.35 -1.88 -11.13
C ASP A 63 22.96 -2.00 -10.45
N LEU A 64 22.92 -2.46 -9.21
CA LEU A 64 21.69 -2.70 -8.45
C LEU A 64 20.76 -1.46 -8.31
N PRO A 65 21.24 -0.23 -8.03
CA PRO A 65 20.36 0.94 -7.95
C PRO A 65 19.68 1.29 -9.27
N GLU A 66 20.35 1.09 -10.40
CA GLU A 66 19.77 1.33 -11.72
C GLU A 66 18.70 0.27 -12.04
N ALA A 67 18.97 -1.00 -11.73
CA ALA A 67 18.00 -2.09 -11.88
C ALA A 67 16.74 -1.86 -11.04
N ILE A 68 16.88 -1.42 -9.78
CA ILE A 68 15.75 -1.05 -8.91
C ILE A 68 14.93 0.10 -9.52
N THR A 69 15.61 1.10 -10.10
CA THR A 69 14.96 2.24 -10.74
C THR A 69 14.16 1.83 -11.98
N ARG A 70 14.76 1.00 -12.86
CA ARG A 70 14.05 0.44 -14.03
C ARG A 70 12.83 -0.38 -13.61
N GLN A 71 12.97 -1.23 -12.61
CA GLN A 71 11.86 -2.04 -12.11
C GLN A 71 10.72 -1.17 -11.56
N ARG A 72 11.03 -0.07 -10.86
CA ARG A 72 10.02 0.89 -10.39
C ARG A 72 9.26 1.55 -11.54
N GLN A 73 9.96 1.95 -12.59
CA GLN A 73 9.34 2.55 -13.77
C GLN A 73 8.39 1.55 -14.44
N THR A 74 8.81 0.29 -14.58
CA THR A 74 7.97 -0.79 -15.11
C THR A 74 6.71 -0.99 -14.26
N LEU A 75 6.84 -1.13 -12.93
CA LEU A 75 5.69 -1.29 -12.03
C LEU A 75 4.73 -0.08 -12.08
N ALA A 76 5.26 1.14 -12.17
CA ALA A 76 4.46 2.35 -12.34
C ALA A 76 3.68 2.36 -13.67
N ALA A 77 4.31 1.92 -14.77
CA ALA A 77 3.66 1.79 -16.07
C ALA A 77 2.55 0.73 -16.05
N HIS A 78 2.75 -0.40 -15.37
CA HIS A 78 1.69 -1.41 -15.22
C HIS A 78 0.50 -0.87 -14.40
N ARG A 79 0.76 -0.12 -13.33
CA ARG A 79 -0.30 0.48 -12.52
C ARG A 79 -1.09 1.53 -13.31
N SER A 80 -0.42 2.34 -14.12
CA SER A 80 -1.09 3.33 -14.97
C SER A 80 -1.94 2.65 -16.05
N ALA A 81 -1.45 1.56 -16.66
CA ALA A 81 -2.21 0.78 -17.62
C ALA A 81 -3.49 0.18 -17.01
N ILE A 82 -3.42 -0.37 -15.79
CA ILE A 82 -4.61 -0.88 -15.08
C ILE A 82 -5.60 0.26 -14.79
N ALA A 83 -5.11 1.43 -14.38
CA ALA A 83 -5.98 2.59 -14.11
C ALA A 83 -6.69 3.07 -15.39
N GLN A 84 -6.00 3.11 -16.52
CA GLN A 84 -6.58 3.45 -17.82
C GLN A 84 -7.63 2.42 -18.26
N ALA A 85 -7.33 1.13 -18.10
CA ALA A 85 -8.26 0.05 -18.42
C ALA A 85 -9.53 0.13 -17.57
N GLU A 86 -9.41 0.39 -16.25
CA GLU A 86 -10.57 0.59 -15.39
C GLU A 86 -11.39 1.82 -15.83
N ALA A 87 -10.74 2.94 -16.12
CA ALA A 87 -11.45 4.16 -16.58
C ALA A 87 -12.25 3.90 -17.86
N ALA A 88 -11.66 3.18 -18.83
CA ALA A 88 -12.35 2.77 -20.05
C ALA A 88 -13.54 1.83 -19.75
N GLN A 89 -13.39 0.87 -18.84
CA GLN A 89 -14.48 -0.01 -18.41
C GLN A 89 -15.61 0.76 -17.73
N GLN A 90 -15.28 1.72 -16.87
CA GLN A 90 -16.27 2.56 -16.19
C GLN A 90 -17.05 3.42 -17.20
N ALA A 91 -16.40 3.93 -18.24
CA ALA A 91 -17.08 4.66 -19.32
C ALA A 91 -18.14 3.79 -20.03
N VAL A 92 -17.81 2.51 -20.29
CA VAL A 92 -18.76 1.55 -20.87
C VAL A 92 -19.91 1.24 -19.89
N CYS A 93 -19.67 1.23 -18.58
CA CYS A 93 -20.71 0.93 -17.60
C CYS A 93 -21.89 1.91 -17.64
N TRP A 94 -21.65 3.18 -17.97
CA TRP A 94 -22.72 4.19 -18.05
C TRP A 94 -23.71 3.97 -19.19
N GLN A 95 -23.36 3.13 -20.17
CA GLN A 95 -24.27 2.76 -21.27
C GLN A 95 -25.14 1.55 -20.93
N LYS A 96 -24.98 0.95 -19.74
CA LYS A 96 -25.70 -0.25 -19.31
C LYS A 96 -26.84 0.11 -18.37
N PHE A 97 -27.91 -0.66 -18.37
CA PHE A 97 -29.01 -0.50 -17.41
C PHE A 97 -28.59 -0.80 -15.97
N ALA A 98 -27.71 -1.79 -15.76
CA ALA A 98 -27.22 -2.18 -14.44
C ALA A 98 -25.88 -1.48 -14.09
N VAL A 99 -25.84 -0.14 -14.18
CA VAL A 99 -24.61 0.66 -14.00
C VAL A 99 -23.89 0.32 -12.69
N ASN A 100 -24.61 0.28 -11.56
CA ASN A 100 -24.01 0.06 -10.25
C ASN A 100 -23.32 -1.31 -10.12
N ALA A 101 -23.94 -2.36 -10.67
CA ALA A 101 -23.35 -3.70 -10.70
C ALA A 101 -22.13 -3.77 -11.64
N CYS A 102 -22.17 -3.03 -12.76
CA CYS A 102 -21.02 -2.92 -13.65
C CYS A 102 -19.85 -2.19 -12.97
N LEU A 103 -20.10 -1.08 -12.29
CA LEU A 103 -19.07 -0.30 -11.59
C LEU A 103 -18.47 -1.06 -10.40
N SER A 104 -19.25 -1.87 -9.68
CA SER A 104 -18.70 -2.72 -8.61
C SER A 104 -17.75 -3.78 -9.16
N GLU A 105 -18.10 -4.40 -10.29
CA GLU A 105 -17.26 -5.39 -10.95
C GLU A 105 -15.98 -4.77 -11.52
N ALA A 106 -16.05 -3.62 -12.19
CA ALA A 106 -14.86 -2.91 -12.68
C ALA A 106 -13.84 -2.64 -11.55
N ARG A 107 -14.33 -2.19 -10.39
CA ARG A 107 -13.49 -1.97 -9.20
C ARG A 107 -12.92 -3.27 -8.63
N ARG A 108 -13.69 -4.38 -8.69
CA ARG A 108 -13.22 -5.70 -8.25
C ARG A 108 -12.10 -6.20 -9.15
N THR A 109 -12.27 -6.12 -10.46
CA THR A 109 -11.25 -6.48 -11.45
C THR A 109 -9.98 -5.66 -11.25
N ARG A 110 -10.09 -4.34 -11.05
CA ARG A 110 -8.93 -3.49 -10.71
C ARG A 110 -8.20 -3.96 -9.45
N ARG A 111 -8.92 -4.25 -8.36
CA ARG A 111 -8.28 -4.73 -7.11
C ARG A 111 -7.51 -6.03 -7.34
N GLN A 112 -8.11 -6.98 -8.05
CA GLN A 112 -7.48 -8.25 -8.37
C GLN A 112 -6.23 -8.06 -9.25
N ALA A 113 -6.28 -7.15 -10.22
CA ALA A 113 -5.13 -6.85 -11.08
C ALA A 113 -3.99 -6.12 -10.33
N LEU A 114 -4.32 -5.28 -9.34
CA LEU A 114 -3.32 -4.54 -8.56
C LEU A 114 -2.65 -5.38 -7.46
N GLU A 115 -3.29 -6.43 -6.96
CA GLU A 115 -2.74 -7.26 -5.88
C GLU A 115 -1.35 -7.85 -6.20
N PRO A 116 -1.11 -8.52 -7.35
CA PRO A 116 0.23 -9.05 -7.66
C PRO A 116 1.28 -7.95 -7.83
N LEU A 117 0.89 -6.76 -8.30
CA LEU A 117 1.79 -5.61 -8.41
C LEU A 117 2.21 -5.10 -7.01
N ARG A 118 1.26 -5.07 -6.07
CA ARG A 118 1.54 -4.68 -4.68
C ARG A 118 2.56 -5.61 -4.04
N GLN A 119 2.45 -6.93 -4.28
CA GLN A 119 3.43 -7.90 -3.76
C GLN A 119 4.83 -7.67 -4.36
N GLN A 120 4.91 -7.39 -5.67
CA GLN A 120 6.18 -7.06 -6.34
C GLN A 120 6.80 -5.77 -5.79
N GLU A 121 6.00 -4.73 -5.56
CA GLU A 121 6.47 -3.48 -4.96
C GLU A 121 7.01 -3.67 -3.54
N LEU A 122 6.35 -4.50 -2.72
CA LEU A 122 6.81 -4.83 -1.37
C LEU A 122 8.17 -5.55 -1.41
N ALA A 123 8.31 -6.54 -2.29
CA ALA A 123 9.57 -7.25 -2.48
C ALA A 123 10.71 -6.32 -2.93
N LEU A 124 10.43 -5.43 -3.90
CA LEU A 124 11.40 -4.45 -4.38
C LEU A 124 11.79 -3.45 -3.29
N ASN A 125 10.83 -3.00 -2.48
CA ASN A 125 11.10 -2.12 -1.34
C ASN A 125 11.95 -2.80 -0.26
N ALA A 126 11.75 -4.10 -0.02
CA ALA A 126 12.57 -4.87 0.90
C ALA A 126 14.02 -4.96 0.38
N GLN A 127 14.20 -5.28 -0.91
CA GLN A 127 15.51 -5.32 -1.55
C GLN A 127 16.24 -3.97 -1.45
N GLU A 128 15.55 -2.87 -1.73
CA GLU A 128 16.16 -1.53 -1.64
C GLU A 128 16.58 -1.18 -0.20
N ARG A 129 15.78 -1.59 0.81
CA ARG A 129 16.14 -1.39 2.23
C ARG A 129 17.39 -2.16 2.61
N LEU A 130 17.53 -3.41 2.18
CA LEU A 130 18.72 -4.23 2.41
C LEU A 130 19.94 -3.56 1.77
N TRP A 131 19.86 -3.19 0.50
CA TRP A 131 20.96 -2.52 -0.20
C TRP A 131 21.38 -1.21 0.48
N ARG A 132 20.43 -0.34 0.87
CA ARG A 132 20.75 0.91 1.60
C ARG A 132 21.43 0.64 2.94
N THR A 133 21.07 -0.46 3.60
CA THR A 133 21.65 -0.87 4.88
C THR A 133 23.10 -1.32 4.68
N GLU A 134 23.35 -2.18 3.70
CA GLU A 134 24.71 -2.61 3.33
C GLU A 134 25.61 -1.43 2.94
N GLN A 135 25.10 -0.49 2.15
CA GLN A 135 25.83 0.72 1.77
C GLN A 135 26.16 1.61 2.98
N ARG A 136 25.29 1.65 4.00
CA ARG A 136 25.58 2.35 5.25
C ARG A 136 26.66 1.62 6.05
N GLU A 137 26.57 0.30 6.17
CA GLU A 137 27.56 -0.52 6.89
C GLU A 137 28.96 -0.39 6.27
N ARG A 138 29.07 -0.46 4.93
CA ARG A 138 30.33 -0.24 4.20
C ARG A 138 30.95 1.13 4.51
N ARG A 139 30.13 2.20 4.54
CA ARG A 139 30.59 3.54 4.91
C ARG A 139 31.07 3.65 6.36
N LEU A 140 30.43 2.93 7.28
CA LEU A 140 30.85 2.92 8.68
C LEU A 140 32.15 2.15 8.86
N GLN A 141 32.30 0.98 8.24
CA GLN A 141 33.53 0.18 8.29
C GLN A 141 34.74 0.98 7.77
N GLY A 142 34.59 1.67 6.63
CA GLY A 142 35.66 2.52 6.08
C GLY A 142 36.03 3.73 6.95
N LYS A 143 35.12 4.23 7.80
CA LYS A 143 35.44 5.27 8.79
C LYS A 143 36.15 4.71 10.02
N GLN A 144 35.75 3.52 10.47
CA GLN A 144 36.33 2.87 11.65
C GLN A 144 37.79 2.46 11.45
N THR A 145 38.18 2.10 10.22
CA THR A 145 39.60 1.84 9.90
C THR A 145 40.42 3.13 10.00
N VAL A 146 39.95 4.23 9.40
CA VAL A 146 40.65 5.53 9.43
C VAL A 146 40.76 6.11 10.85
N GLY A 147 39.74 5.96 11.70
CA GLY A 147 39.76 6.46 13.07
C GLY A 147 40.61 5.63 14.05
N ARG A 148 40.94 4.37 13.71
CA ARG A 148 41.76 3.48 14.54
C ARG A 148 43.27 3.70 14.34
N ASP A 149 43.64 4.31 13.21
CA ASP A 149 45.02 4.50 12.79
C ASP A 149 45.57 5.92 13.09
N ILE A 150 44.87 6.71 13.91
CA ILE A 150 45.32 8.04 14.37
C ILE A 150 46.05 7.87 15.72
N PRO A 151 47.39 8.10 15.80
CA PRO A 151 48.18 7.95 17.02
C PRO A 151 47.91 9.02 18.07
#